data_AF-A0A6I1W0Y2-F1
#
_entry.id   AF-A0A6I1W0Y2-F1
#
_cell.length_a   1.000
_cell.length_b   1.000
_cell.length_c   1.000
_cell.angle_alpha   90.00
_cell.angle_beta   90.00
_cell.angle_gamma   90.00
#
_symmetry.space_group_name_H-M   'P 1'
#
loop_
_entity.id
_entity.type
_entity.pdbx_description
1 polymer ?
#
loop_
_entity_poly.entity_id
_entity_poly.type
_entity_poly.pdbx_seq_one_letter_code
_entity_poly.pdbx_strand_id
1 'polypeptide(L)'
;DAPLPVGEFDCIIVDEAHRGYTLDQDMTEGELALRDHSQYLSQYRRVLDHFDACRIGLTATPAKHTSEIFGKPVFTYSYREAVADDWLIDHEPPIRYETQLAKNGIRFEKGESVSVINTQTGEVNLE
;
A
#
# COMPACT_ATOMS: atom_id res chain seq x y z
N ASP A 1 15.68 8.57 28.48
CA ASP A 1 16.65 7.69 27.80
C ASP A 1 17.48 8.47 26.82
N ALA A 2 18.77 8.13 26.71
CA ALA A 2 19.67 8.70 25.71
C ALA A 2 19.41 8.01 24.36
N PRO A 3 19.42 8.75 23.23
CA PRO A 3 19.27 8.15 21.91
C PRO A 3 20.44 7.20 21.61
N LEU A 4 20.16 6.11 20.89
CA LEU A 4 21.19 5.17 20.44
C LEU A 4 22.22 5.88 19.54
N PRO A 5 23.51 5.55 19.65
CA PRO A 5 24.54 6.09 18.77
C PRO A 5 24.26 5.78 17.29
N VAL A 6 24.69 6.68 16.41
CA VAL A 6 24.53 6.54 14.95
C VAL A 6 25.19 5.27 14.39
N GLY A 7 26.31 4.85 14.99
CA GLY A 7 27.07 3.66 14.60
C GLY A 7 26.76 2.40 15.41
N GLU A 8 25.60 2.34 16.07
CA GLU A 8 25.21 1.16 16.85
C GLU A 8 24.99 -0.08 15.98
N PHE A 9 24.59 0.11 14.72
CA PHE A 9 24.28 -0.96 13.78
C PHE A 9 25.15 -0.86 12.52
N ASP A 10 25.68 -1.99 12.08
CA ASP A 10 26.37 -2.09 10.78
C ASP A 10 25.38 -2.38 9.62
N CYS A 11 24.23 -3.00 9.92
CA CYS A 11 23.22 -3.36 8.93
C CYS A 11 21.80 -3.32 9.51
N ILE A 12 20.85 -2.83 8.69
CA ILE A 12 19.42 -2.84 8.96
C ILE A 12 18.72 -3.58 7.82
N ILE A 13 17.97 -4.63 8.18
CA ILE A 13 17.14 -5.38 7.25
C ILE A 13 15.69 -4.97 7.49
N VAL A 14 15.01 -4.56 6.43
CA VAL A 14 13.59 -4.21 6.46
C VAL A 14 12.83 -5.25 5.64
N ASP A 15 12.04 -6.06 6.33
CA ASP A 15 11.06 -6.93 5.70
C ASP A 15 9.79 -6.16 5.30
N GLU A 16 9.12 -6.63 4.26
CA GLU A 16 7.97 -5.95 3.65
C GLU A 16 8.21 -4.46 3.40
N ALA A 17 9.34 -4.12 2.79
CA ALA A 17 9.82 -2.76 2.56
C ALA A 17 8.87 -1.86 1.73
N HIS A 18 7.77 -2.41 1.20
CA HIS A 18 6.66 -1.65 0.63
C HIS A 18 5.76 -1.00 1.70
N ARG A 19 5.67 -1.57 2.90
CA ARG A 19 4.82 -1.09 4.02
C ARG A 19 5.32 0.18 4.68
N GLY A 20 6.58 0.55 4.47
CA GLY A 20 7.11 1.84 4.89
C GLY A 20 6.33 3.04 4.32
N TYR A 21 5.44 2.80 3.34
CA TYR A 21 4.47 3.76 2.83
C TYR A 21 3.01 3.47 3.27
N THR A 22 2.60 2.19 3.40
CA THR A 22 1.20 1.83 3.73
C THR A 22 0.82 2.11 5.18
N LEU A 23 1.75 1.98 6.13
CA LEU A 23 1.55 2.42 7.52
C LEU A 23 1.18 3.91 7.60
N ASP A 24 1.45 4.69 6.54
CA ASP A 24 1.13 6.11 6.44
C ASP A 24 -0.26 6.40 5.84
N GLN A 25 -0.93 5.40 5.22
CA GLN A 25 -2.27 5.55 4.62
C GLN A 25 -3.42 5.08 5.51
N ASP A 26 -3.17 4.16 6.45
CA ASP A 26 -4.20 3.58 7.34
C ASP A 26 -4.53 4.48 8.56
N MET A 27 -4.32 5.79 8.46
CA MET A 27 -4.77 6.75 9.49
C MET A 27 -6.29 7.01 9.33
N THR A 28 -7.06 6.71 10.37
CA THR A 28 -8.50 7.02 10.48
C THR A 28 -8.77 8.52 10.23
N GLU A 29 -9.91 8.86 9.60
CA GLU A 29 -10.32 10.23 9.22
C GLU A 29 -10.19 11.30 10.33
N GLY A 30 -10.18 10.90 11.61
CA GLY A 30 -9.99 11.80 12.75
C GLY A 30 -8.54 12.28 12.99
N GLU A 31 -7.52 11.59 12.46
CA GLU A 31 -6.10 11.96 12.66
C GLU A 31 -5.53 12.84 11.54
N LEU A 32 -6.16 12.83 10.35
CA LEU A 32 -5.81 13.66 9.20
C LEU A 32 -6.01 15.16 9.44
N ALA A 33 -6.90 15.56 10.36
CA ALA A 33 -7.24 16.96 10.60
C ALA A 33 -6.17 17.73 11.42
N LEU A 34 -5.20 17.03 12.04
CA LEU A 34 -4.30 17.64 13.05
C LEU A 34 -2.82 17.58 12.70
N ARG A 35 -2.39 16.81 11.69
CA ARG A 35 -0.96 16.62 11.40
C ARG A 35 -0.67 16.59 9.90
N ASP A 36 0.33 17.38 9.51
CA ASP A 36 0.81 17.51 8.13
C ASP A 36 1.42 16.17 7.64
N HIS A 37 1.05 15.73 6.43
CA HIS A 37 1.49 14.47 5.81
C HIS A 37 3.02 14.33 5.76
N SER A 38 3.74 15.46 5.76
CA SER A 38 5.22 15.53 5.83
C SER A 38 5.80 14.93 7.12
N GLN A 39 5.03 14.91 8.22
CA GLN A 39 5.48 14.42 9.51
C GLN A 39 5.42 12.89 9.64
N TYR A 40 4.66 12.16 8.82
CA TYR A 40 4.48 10.71 9.02
C TYR A 40 5.49 9.87 8.22
N LEU A 41 5.74 10.24 6.95
CA LEU A 41 6.93 9.81 6.17
C LEU A 41 8.23 9.89 7.00
N SER A 42 8.25 10.81 7.96
CA SER A 42 9.41 11.08 8.77
C SER A 42 9.77 9.96 9.73
N GLN A 43 8.86 9.17 10.34
CA GLN A 43 9.29 8.27 11.43
C GLN A 43 10.07 7.06 10.94
N TYR A 44 9.52 6.31 9.98
CA TYR A 44 10.19 5.19 9.34
C TYR A 44 11.52 5.64 8.71
N ARG A 45 11.48 6.77 7.98
CA ARG A 45 12.66 7.33 7.33
C ARG A 45 13.68 7.90 8.33
N ARG A 46 13.25 8.50 9.44
CA ARG A 46 14.12 8.99 10.52
C ARG A 46 14.91 7.86 11.15
N VAL A 47 14.29 6.70 11.37
CA VAL A 47 15.03 5.53 11.91
C VAL A 47 16.10 5.10 10.91
N LEU A 48 15.74 4.94 9.63
CA LEU A 48 16.69 4.52 8.60
C LEU A 48 17.81 5.55 8.38
N ASP A 49 17.49 6.85 8.44
CA ASP A 49 18.45 7.93 8.21
C ASP A 49 19.28 8.27 9.45
N HIS A 50 18.87 7.85 10.65
CA HIS A 50 19.61 8.06 11.90
C HIS A 50 20.85 7.17 11.99
N PHE A 51 20.79 5.93 11.51
CA PHE A 51 21.90 4.98 11.60
C PHE A 51 22.78 5.00 10.34
N ASP A 52 24.09 5.06 10.54
CA ASP A 52 25.09 4.90 9.47
C ASP A 52 25.33 3.40 9.23
N ALA A 53 24.31 2.75 8.67
CA ALA A 53 24.25 1.30 8.48
C ALA A 53 23.92 0.94 7.03
N CYS A 54 24.39 -0.22 6.58
CA CYS A 54 23.94 -0.80 5.31
C CYS A 54 22.44 -1.17 5.40
N ARG A 55 21.64 -0.79 4.41
CA ARG A 55 20.17 -0.98 4.43
C ARG A 55 19.77 -2.00 3.37
N ILE A 56 19.09 -3.06 3.77
CA ILE A 56 18.60 -4.11 2.87
C ILE A 56 17.08 -4.17 2.97
N GLY A 57 16.39 -3.85 1.87
CA GLY A 57 14.93 -3.96 1.78
C GLY A 57 14.52 -5.27 1.12
N LEU A 58 13.65 -6.03 1.77
CA LEU A 58 13.02 -7.24 1.24
C LEU A 58 11.54 -6.95 0.99
N THR A 59 11.02 -7.35 -0.17
CA THR A 59 9.58 -7.21 -0.49
C THR A 59 9.19 -8.15 -1.61
N ALA A 60 7.99 -8.74 -1.51
CA ALA A 60 7.36 -9.47 -2.61
C ALA A 60 6.68 -8.55 -3.62
N THR A 61 6.32 -7.32 -3.19
CA THR A 61 5.51 -6.36 -3.96
C THR A 61 6.23 -5.00 -4.00
N PRO A 62 7.25 -4.84 -4.88
CA PRO A 62 8.01 -3.60 -4.94
C PRO A 62 7.12 -2.43 -5.39
N ALA A 63 7.12 -1.36 -4.61
CA ALA A 63 6.45 -0.10 -4.92
C ALA A 63 7.46 0.99 -5.32
N LYS A 64 6.98 2.05 -5.98
CA LYS A 64 7.83 3.19 -6.39
C LYS A 64 8.61 3.77 -5.21
N HIS A 65 7.93 4.02 -4.09
CA HIS A 65 8.55 4.56 -2.87
C HIS A 65 9.62 3.64 -2.27
N THR A 66 9.46 2.32 -2.34
CA THR A 66 10.51 1.37 -1.91
C THR A 66 11.80 1.60 -2.70
N SER A 67 11.69 1.85 -4.00
CA SER A 67 12.85 2.15 -4.84
C SER A 67 13.46 3.51 -4.57
N GLU A 68 12.69 4.47 -4.05
CA GLU A 68 13.18 5.79 -3.63
C GLU A 68 13.96 5.74 -2.31
N ILE A 69 13.72 4.71 -1.48
CA ILE A 69 14.41 4.52 -0.19
C ILE A 69 15.62 3.59 -0.34
N PHE A 70 15.47 2.47 -1.04
CA PHE A 70 16.48 1.42 -1.13
C PHE A 70 17.23 1.38 -2.47
N GLY A 71 16.81 2.18 -3.45
CA GLY A 71 17.32 2.09 -4.82
C GLY A 71 16.64 0.99 -5.64
N LYS A 72 17.16 0.73 -6.84
CA LYS A 72 16.64 -0.33 -7.72
C LYS A 72 16.95 -1.71 -7.11
N PRO A 73 16.07 -2.72 -7.29
CA PRO A 73 16.34 -4.08 -6.84
C PRO A 73 17.66 -4.60 -7.41
N VAL A 74 18.54 -5.09 -6.52
CA VAL A 74 19.80 -5.77 -6.91
C VAL A 74 19.57 -7.23 -7.30
N PHE A 75 18.45 -7.79 -6.86
CA PHE A 75 18.00 -9.13 -7.18
C PHE A 75 16.47 -9.15 -7.22
N THR A 76 15.89 -9.96 -8.10
CA THR A 76 14.45 -10.19 -8.17
C THR A 76 14.24 -11.65 -8.47
N TYR A 77 13.52 -12.33 -7.60
CA TYR A 77 13.08 -13.69 -7.82
C TYR A 77 11.56 -13.66 -7.95
N SER A 78 11.10 -13.81 -9.19
CA SER A 78 9.70 -13.62 -9.52
C SER A 78 8.86 -14.82 -9.12
N TYR A 79 7.57 -14.58 -8.92
CA TYR A 79 6.59 -15.65 -8.71
C TYR A 79 6.68 -16.75 -9.79
N ARG A 80 6.83 -16.35 -11.06
CA ARG A 80 6.90 -17.30 -12.19
C ARG A 80 8.17 -18.15 -12.15
N GLU A 81 9.31 -17.57 -11.80
CA GLU A 81 10.56 -18.32 -11.62
C GLU A 81 10.42 -19.30 -10.46
N ALA A 82 9.88 -18.86 -9.33
CA ALA A 82 9.67 -19.71 -8.16
C ALA A 82 8.70 -20.88 -8.42
N VAL A 83 7.68 -20.69 -9.28
CA VAL A 83 6.81 -21.78 -9.74
C VAL A 83 7.55 -22.72 -10.70
N ALA A 84 8.35 -22.19 -11.63
CA ALA A 84 9.09 -22.98 -12.60
C ALA A 84 10.18 -23.87 -11.94
N ASP A 85 10.74 -23.41 -10.82
CA ASP A 85 11.77 -24.09 -10.04
C ASP A 85 11.19 -25.05 -8.96
N ASP A 86 9.88 -25.30 -8.97
CA ASP A 86 9.16 -26.16 -7.99
C ASP A 86 9.20 -25.65 -6.53
N TRP A 87 9.49 -24.37 -6.28
CA TRP A 87 9.45 -23.77 -4.93
C TRP A 87 8.07 -23.26 -4.53
N LEU A 88 7.27 -22.82 -5.50
CA LEU A 88 5.90 -22.33 -5.28
C LEU A 88 4.89 -23.13 -6.11
N ILE A 89 3.70 -23.27 -5.56
CA ILE A 89 2.55 -23.84 -6.26
C ILE A 89 1.91 -22.72 -7.09
N ASP A 90 1.61 -23.02 -8.36
CA ASP A 90 0.92 -22.07 -9.23
C ASP A 90 -0.52 -21.80 -8.76
N HIS A 91 -1.03 -20.61 -9.05
CA HIS A 91 -2.42 -20.24 -8.74
C HIS A 91 -3.30 -20.59 -9.92
N GLU A 92 -4.51 -21.06 -9.63
CA GLU A 92 -5.52 -21.25 -10.67
C GLU A 92 -5.90 -19.90 -11.31
N PRO A 93 -6.27 -19.88 -12.61
CA PRO A 93 -6.75 -18.67 -13.25
C PRO A 93 -7.90 -18.04 -12.45
N PRO A 94 -7.87 -16.71 -12.20
CA PRO A 94 -8.84 -16.08 -11.33
C PRO A 94 -10.24 -16.14 -11.96
N ILE A 95 -11.21 -16.62 -11.18
CA ILE A 95 -12.63 -16.54 -11.55
C ILE A 95 -13.09 -15.09 -11.34
N ARG A 96 -13.39 -14.40 -12.44
CA ARG A 96 -13.90 -13.02 -12.40
C ARG A 96 -15.41 -13.04 -12.36
N TYR A 97 -16.00 -12.70 -11.21
CA TYR A 97 -17.43 -12.47 -11.10
C TYR A 97 -17.73 -11.05 -11.58
N GLU A 98 -18.56 -10.94 -12.62
CA GLU A 98 -19.04 -9.66 -13.14
C GLU A 98 -20.52 -9.49 -12.82
N THR A 99 -20.91 -8.29 -12.37
CA THR A 99 -22.32 -7.98 -12.15
C THR A 99 -23.00 -7.68 -13.48
N GLN A 100 -24.30 -8.00 -13.59
CA GLN A 100 -25.08 -7.67 -14.78
C GLN A 100 -25.04 -6.17 -15.11
N LEU A 101 -25.04 -5.31 -14.08
CA LEU A 101 -24.95 -3.86 -14.25
C LEU A 101 -23.58 -3.41 -14.76
N ALA A 102 -22.48 -4.02 -14.28
CA ALA A 102 -21.14 -3.72 -14.80
C ALA A 102 -21.00 -4.12 -16.28
N LYS A 103 -21.63 -5.25 -16.68
CA LYS A 103 -21.59 -5.74 -18.06
C LYS A 103 -22.49 -4.95 -19.02
N ASN A 104 -23.71 -4.66 -18.59
CA ASN A 104 -24.75 -4.06 -19.46
C ASN A 104 -24.80 -2.52 -19.36
N GLY A 105 -24.09 -1.96 -18.39
CA GLY A 105 -24.16 -0.56 -18.02
C GLY A 105 -25.42 -0.24 -17.19
N ILE A 106 -25.38 0.92 -16.53
CA ILE A 106 -26.56 1.50 -15.88
C ILE A 106 -27.18 2.46 -16.89
N ARG A 107 -28.46 2.25 -17.22
CA ARG A 107 -29.22 3.11 -18.13
C ARG A 107 -30.43 3.62 -17.40
N PHE A 108 -30.69 4.92 -17.52
CA PHE A 108 -31.88 5.56 -16.98
C PHE A 108 -32.72 6.12 -18.12
N GLU A 109 -34.02 5.86 -18.09
CA GLU A 109 -34.95 6.48 -19.03
C GLU A 109 -35.26 7.93 -18.62
N LYS A 110 -35.68 8.74 -19.59
CA LYS A 110 -36.03 10.13 -19.32
C LYS A 110 -37.25 10.19 -18.40
N GLY A 111 -37.05 10.67 -17.17
CA GLY A 111 -38.10 10.79 -16.15
C GLY A 111 -38.13 9.63 -15.15
N GLU A 112 -37.17 8.70 -15.21
CA GLU A 112 -37.03 7.62 -14.25
C GLU A 112 -36.50 8.15 -12.90
N SER A 113 -37.10 7.69 -11.81
CA SER A 113 -36.72 8.09 -10.46
C SER A 113 -35.40 7.42 -10.05
N VAL A 114 -34.41 8.21 -9.67
CA VAL A 114 -33.10 7.70 -9.23
C VAL A 114 -32.99 7.72 -7.72
N SER A 115 -32.52 6.62 -7.14
CA SER A 115 -32.19 6.55 -5.72
C SER A 115 -30.89 7.30 -5.46
N VAL A 116 -30.98 8.47 -4.84
CA VAL A 116 -29.84 9.30 -4.43
C VAL A 116 -29.58 9.07 -2.95
N ILE A 117 -28.34 8.76 -2.59
CA ILE A 117 -27.92 8.59 -1.21
C ILE A 117 -27.34 9.92 -0.72
N ASN A 118 -27.87 10.47 0.37
CA ASN A 118 -27.26 11.61 1.04
C ASN A 118 -26.00 11.14 1.78
N THR A 119 -24.82 11.57 1.33
CA THR A 119 -23.53 11.11 1.87
C THR A 119 -23.25 11.58 3.31
N GLN A 120 -24.01 12.55 3.84
CA GLN A 120 -23.84 13.06 5.20
C GLN A 120 -24.78 12.35 6.19
N THR A 121 -25.97 11.95 5.75
CA THR A 121 -26.99 11.36 6.63
C THR A 121 -27.21 9.86 6.41
N GLY A 122 -26.77 9.32 5.26
CA GLY A 122 -26.99 7.93 4.87
C GLY A 122 -28.41 7.62 4.39
N GLU A 123 -29.29 8.62 4.32
CA GLU A 123 -30.68 8.45 3.86
C GLU A 123 -30.74 8.30 2.34
N VAL A 124 -31.60 7.39 1.88
CA VAL A 124 -31.86 7.15 0.45
C VAL A 124 -33.14 7.89 0.06
N ASN A 125 -33.01 8.85 -0.85
CA ASN A 125 -34.13 9.60 -1.43
C ASN A 125 -34.35 9.21 -2.89
N LEU A 126 -35.59 9.34 -3.37
CA LEU A 126 -35.93 9.15 -4.78
C LEU A 126 -36.09 10.55 -5.42
N GLU A 127 -35.27 10.87 -6.41
CA GLU A 127 -35.38 12.09 -7.23
C GLU A 127 -35.96 11.79 -8.62
#